data_AF-A0A534WZR9-F1
#
_entry.id   AF-A0A534WZR9-F1
#
_cell.length_a   1.000
_cell.length_b   1.000
_cell.length_c   1.000
_cell.angle_alpha   90.00
_cell.angle_beta   90.00
_cell.angle_gamma   90.00
#
_symmetry.space_group_name_H-M   'P 1'
#
loop_
_entity.id
_entity.type
_entity.pdbx_description
1 polymer ?
#
loop_
_entity_poly.entity_id
_entity_poly.type
_entity_poly.pdbx_seq_one_letter_code
_entity_poly.pdbx_strand_id
1 'polypeptide(L)'
;MMARGADRLEVLCELNRRLATFTDLDELLRYATRRARELFDADGCALSWFDRRRRKLYVSAVAGAAMRSPSKARRTGQKDHA
;
A
#
# COMPACT_ATOMS: atom_id res chain seq x y z
N MET A 1 -13.13 -22.55 9.43
CA MET A 1 -14.52 -22.08 9.21
C MET A 1 -14.76 -20.81 10.03
N MET A 2 -14.26 -19.67 9.55
CA MET A 2 -14.93 -18.36 9.57
C MET A 2 -15.56 -17.85 10.88
N ALA A 3 -14.72 -17.34 11.78
CA ALA A 3 -15.09 -16.34 12.78
C ALA A 3 -15.29 -14.94 12.13
N ARG A 4 -16.16 -14.87 11.11
CA ARG A 4 -16.12 -13.86 10.03
C ARG A 4 -16.49 -12.42 10.41
N GLY A 5 -17.22 -12.20 11.50
CA GLY A 5 -17.77 -10.88 11.86
C GLY A 5 -17.00 -10.18 12.98
N ALA A 6 -16.85 -10.88 14.11
CA ALA A 6 -16.19 -10.35 15.31
C ALA A 6 -14.70 -10.09 15.04
N ASP A 7 -13.98 -11.04 14.45
CA ASP A 7 -12.55 -10.91 14.16
C ASP A 7 -12.27 -9.76 13.18
N ARG A 8 -13.14 -9.58 12.18
CA ARG A 8 -13.00 -8.48 11.22
C ARG A 8 -13.24 -7.12 11.88
N LEU A 9 -14.25 -7.02 12.74
CA LEU A 9 -14.53 -5.79 13.48
C LEU A 9 -13.40 -5.49 14.49
N GLU A 10 -12.86 -6.51 15.15
CA GLU A 10 -11.73 -6.38 16.08
C GLU A 10 -10.48 -5.84 15.36
N VAL A 11 -10.16 -6.39 14.19
CA VAL A 11 -9.06 -5.91 13.35
C VAL A 11 -9.29 -4.45 12.93
N LEU A 12 -10.51 -4.08 12.53
CA LEU A 12 -10.84 -2.69 12.18
C LEU A 12 -10.74 -1.74 13.38
N CYS A 13 -11.18 -2.16 14.56
CA CYS A 13 -11.08 -1.40 15.81
C CYS A 13 -9.63 -1.24 16.28
N GLU A 14 -8.78 -2.27 16.11
CA GLU A 14 -7.35 -2.20 16.39
C GLU A 14 -6.64 -1.23 15.43
N LEU A 15 -6.96 -1.32 14.12
CA LEU A 15 -6.48 -0.39 13.11
C LEU A 15 -6.83 1.06 13.47
N ASN A 16 -8.09 1.31 13.85
CA ASN A 16 -8.57 2.65 14.17
C ASN A 16 -7.93 3.23 15.44
N ARG A 17 -7.76 2.40 16.49
CA ARG A 17 -7.08 2.82 17.72
C ARG A 17 -5.62 3.19 17.48
N ARG A 18 -4.91 2.44 16.64
CA ARG A 18 -3.51 2.75 16.28
C ARG A 18 -3.41 3.91 15.28
N LEU A 19 -4.45 4.12 14.46
CA LEU A 19 -4.54 5.26 13.54
C LEU A 19 -4.33 6.60 14.26
N ALA A 20 -4.91 6.75 15.45
CA ALA A 20 -4.79 7.95 16.28
C ALA A 20 -3.38 8.19 16.86
N THR A 21 -2.49 7.19 16.80
CA THR A 21 -1.12 7.28 17.34
C THR A 21 -0.05 7.55 16.28
N PHE A 22 -0.36 7.33 15.00
CA PHE A 22 0.60 7.61 13.94
C PHE A 22 0.69 9.12 13.69
N THR A 23 1.91 9.64 13.72
CA THR A 23 2.23 11.02 13.30
C THR A 23 2.76 11.06 11.87
N ASP A 24 3.08 9.91 11.29
CA ASP A 24 3.58 9.73 9.94
C ASP A 24 2.59 8.92 9.09
N LEU A 25 2.13 9.55 7.99
CA LEU A 25 1.21 8.94 7.03
C LEU A 25 1.83 7.70 6.36
N ASP A 26 3.14 7.72 6.05
CA ASP A 26 3.80 6.59 5.39
C ASP A 26 3.91 5.37 6.31
N GLU A 27 4.04 5.58 7.62
CA GLU A 27 3.99 4.50 8.61
C GLU A 27 2.59 3.89 8.69
N LEU A 28 1.55 4.73 8.73
CA LEU A 28 0.16 4.28 8.73
C LEU A 28 -0.17 3.45 7.48
N LEU A 29 0.20 3.91 6.29
CA LEU A 29 -0.10 3.22 5.03
C LEU A 29 0.62 1.87 4.95
N ARG A 30 1.86 1.78 5.43
CA ARG A 30 2.59 0.51 5.55
C ARG A 30 1.91 -0.45 6.51
N TYR A 31 1.49 0.04 7.69
CA TYR A 31 0.80 -0.77 8.68
C TYR A 31 -0.53 -1.32 8.15
N ALA A 32 -1.38 -0.46 7.57
CA ALA A 32 -2.66 -0.86 6.99
C ALA A 32 -2.48 -1.89 5.86
N THR A 33 -1.50 -1.69 4.97
CA THR A 33 -1.19 -2.63 3.87
C THR A 33 -0.74 -3.99 4.40
N ARG A 34 0.05 -4.03 5.47
CA ARG A 34 0.45 -5.29 6.12
C ARG A 34 -0.74 -6.00 6.76
N ARG A 35 -1.61 -5.29 7.48
CA ARG A 35 -2.79 -5.89 8.12
C ARG A 35 -3.79 -6.40 7.09
N ALA A 36 -3.95 -5.71 5.96
CA ALA A 36 -4.74 -6.20 4.84
C ALA A 36 -4.17 -7.52 4.29
N ARG A 37 -2.85 -7.59 4.06
CA ARG A 37 -2.19 -8.84 3.63
C ARG A 37 -2.48 -10.00 4.57
N GLU A 38 -2.32 -9.79 5.87
CA GLU A 38 -2.57 -10.80 6.92
C GLU A 38 -4.04 -11.23 6.95
N LEU A 39 -4.98 -10.28 6.88
CA LEU A 39 -6.42 -10.55 6.92
C LEU A 39 -6.89 -11.40 5.73
N PHE A 40 -6.30 -11.19 4.56
CA PHE A 40 -6.66 -11.91 3.34
C PHE A 40 -5.82 -13.17 3.10
N ASP A 41 -4.87 -13.47 3.99
CA ASP A 41 -3.89 -14.56 3.83
C ASP A 41 -3.20 -14.52 2.44
N ALA A 42 -2.80 -13.32 2.02
CA ALA A 42 -2.27 -13.07 0.69
C ALA A 42 -0.74 -13.10 0.65
N ASP A 43 -0.17 -13.55 -0.46
CA ASP A 43 1.28 -13.51 -0.68
C ASP A 43 1.83 -12.08 -0.69
N GLY A 44 1.06 -11.13 -1.21
CA GLY A 44 1.39 -9.71 -1.22
C GLY A 44 0.17 -8.79 -1.25
N CYS A 45 0.38 -7.55 -0.84
CA CYS A 45 -0.62 -6.48 -0.87
C CYS A 45 0.07 -5.15 -1.21
N ALA A 46 -0.59 -4.31 -2.02
CA ALA A 46 -0.10 -2.98 -2.33
C ALA A 46 -1.23 -1.96 -2.22
N LEU A 47 -0.94 -0.83 -1.58
CA LEU A 47 -1.82 0.32 -1.55
C LEU A 47 -1.34 1.34 -2.58
N SER A 48 -2.24 1.76 -3.48
CA SER A 48 -1.92 2.70 -4.55
C SER A 48 -2.94 3.83 -4.62
N TRP A 49 -2.44 5.04 -4.84
CA TRP A 49 -3.25 6.20 -5.19
C TRP A 49 -3.40 6.29 -6.71
N PHE A 50 -4.62 6.50 -7.19
CA PHE A 50 -4.88 6.78 -8.61
C PHE A 50 -4.94 8.29 -8.89
N ASP A 51 -3.98 8.80 -9.66
CA ASP A 51 -4.03 10.16 -10.21
C ASP A 51 -4.86 10.15 -11.50
N ARG A 52 -6.09 10.67 -11.42
CA ARG A 52 -7.00 10.76 -12.56
C ARG A 52 -6.50 11.69 -13.65
N ARG A 53 -5.81 12.79 -13.30
CA ARG A 53 -5.29 13.76 -14.29
C ARG A 53 -4.20 13.14 -15.15
N ARG A 54 -3.33 12.34 -14.52
CA ARG A 54 -2.22 11.65 -15.20
C ARG A 54 -2.58 10.24 -15.66
N ARG A 55 -3.74 9.72 -15.27
CA ARG A 55 -4.18 8.33 -15.45
C ARG A 55 -3.13 7.32 -14.99
N LYS A 56 -2.51 7.57 -13.83
CA LYS A 56 -1.42 6.75 -13.27
C LYS A 56 -1.73 6.28 -11.87
N LEU A 57 -1.30 5.05 -11.57
CA LEU A 57 -1.26 4.52 -10.21
C LEU A 57 0.11 4.79 -9.59
N TYR A 58 0.11 5.36 -8.40
CA TYR A 58 1.29 5.58 -7.59
C TYR A 58 1.23 4.65 -6.39
N VAL A 59 2.22 3.79 -6.23
CA VAL A 59 2.29 2.85 -5.10
C VAL A 59 2.75 3.62 -3.87
N SER A 60 1.92 3.61 -2.82
CA SER A 60 2.22 4.25 -1.54
C SER A 60 2.82 3.27 -0.53
N ALA A 61 2.41 2.01 -0.56
CA ALA A 61 2.95 0.97 0.32
C ALA A 61 2.82 -0.43 -0.31
N VAL A 62 3.73 -1.34 0.07
CA VAL A 62 3.73 -2.75 -0.33
C VAL A 62 4.04 -3.61 0.89
N ALA A 63 3.36 -4.75 1.02
CA ALA A 63 3.67 -5.80 1.98
C ALA A 63 3.77 -7.15 1.24
N GLY A 64 4.76 -7.98 1.59
CA GLY A 64 5.03 -9.26 0.92
C GLY A 64 6.17 -9.20 -0.11
N ALA A 65 6.50 -10.34 -0.70
CA ALA A 65 7.65 -10.47 -1.61
C ALA A 65 7.40 -9.71 -2.93
N ALA A 66 7.90 -8.48 -2.94
CA ALA A 66 8.14 -7.57 -4.06
C ALA A 66 7.31 -7.83 -5.34
N MET A 67 6.13 -7.21 -5.40
CA MET A 67 5.61 -6.73 -6.67
C MET A 67 6.65 -5.74 -7.21
N ARG A 68 7.56 -6.19 -8.10
CA ARG A 68 8.54 -5.32 -8.76
C ARG A 68 7.75 -4.15 -9.35
N SER A 69 8.03 -2.96 -8.81
CA SER A 69 7.44 -1.71 -9.31
C SER A 69 7.60 -1.68 -10.84
N PRO A 70 6.51 -1.56 -11.64
CA PRO A 70 6.66 -1.37 -13.07
C PRO A 70 7.28 0.02 -13.28
N SER A 71 8.61 0.03 -13.39
CA SER A 71 9.46 1.07 -13.97
C SER A 71 9.14 2.51 -13.58
N LYS A 72 10.02 3.12 -12.79
CA LYS A 72 10.41 4.51 -13.06
C LYS A 72 10.89 4.53 -14.52
N ALA A 73 10.01 4.94 -15.44
CA ALA A 73 10.35 5.15 -16.83
C ALA A 73 11.51 6.15 -16.89
N ARG A 74 12.68 5.58 -17.17
CA ARG A 74 13.93 6.18 -17.61
C ARG A 74 13.71 7.55 -18.29
N ARG A 75 13.88 8.64 -17.53
CA ARG A 75 14.30 9.93 -18.10
C ARG A 75 15.83 9.94 -18.06
N THR A 76 16.45 9.16 -18.94
CA THR A 76 17.86 9.41 -19.29
C THR A 76 17.82 10.30 -20.51
N GLY A 77 18.42 11.48 -20.36
CA GLY A 77 18.37 12.55 -21.34
C GLY A 77 18.83 12.12 -22.73
N GLN A 78 18.14 12.64 -23.73
CA GLN A 78 18.74 12.93 -25.02
C GLN A 78 18.97 14.44 -25.05
N LYS A 79 20.02 14.87 -24.36
CA LYS A 79 20.86 15.95 -24.88
C LYS A 79 21.90 15.21 -25.69
N ASP A 80 21.91 15.43 -27.00
CA ASP A 80 23.14 15.56 -27.76
C ASP A 80 22.84 16.55 -28.89
N HIS A 81 23.37 17.75 -28.68
CA HIS A 81 23.70 18.71 -29.72
C HIS A 81 24.95 18.18 -30.41
N ALA A 82 24.91 18.04 -31.74
CA ALA A 82 25.93 18.44 -32.71
C ALA A 82 25.54 17.86 -34.07
#